data_AF-A0A1E2SHT0-F1
#
_entry.id   AF-A0A1E2SHT0-F1
#
_cell.length_a   1.000
_cell.length_b   1.000
_cell.length_c   1.000
_cell.angle_alpha   90.00
_cell.angle_beta   90.00
_cell.angle_gamma   90.00
#
_symmetry.space_group_name_H-M   'P 1'
#
loop_
_entity.id
_entity.type
_entity.pdbx_description
1 polymer ?
#
loop_
_entity_poly.entity_id
_entity_poly.type
_entity_poly.pdbx_seq_one_letter_code
_entity_poly.pdbx_strand_id
1 'polypeptide(L)' 'MLKKLLVVVRRSTERPESMDAGFARLVTTSLDIAETAQSMLADTELTKRLRETPSPYGDGTASARIADLALELAKG' A
#
# COMPACT_ATOMS: atom_id res chain seq x y z
N MET A 1 -5.05 -4.44 6.46
CA MET A 1 -4.44 -4.49 5.11
C MET A 1 -3.98 -5.91 4.83
N LEU A 2 -4.23 -6.46 3.64
CA LEU A 2 -3.95 -7.88 3.30
C LEU A 2 -2.50 -8.19 2.90
N LYS A 3 -1.61 -7.18 2.86
CA LYS A 3 -0.17 -7.33 2.55
C LYS A 3 0.10 -8.12 1.26
N LYS A 4 -0.66 -7.82 0.21
CA LYS A 4 -0.52 -8.41 -1.12
C LYS A 4 0.19 -7.46 -2.07
N LEU A 5 0.84 -8.06 -3.07
CA LEU A 5 1.41 -7.36 -4.21
C LEU A 5 0.32 -6.78 -5.10
N LEU A 6 0.54 -5.56 -5.58
CA LEU A 6 -0.41 -4.82 -6.41
C LEU A 6 0.27 -4.40 -7.71
N VAL A 7 -0.29 -4.84 -8.84
CA VAL A 7 0.01 -4.26 -10.16
C VAL A 7 -1.07 -3.23 -10.45
N VAL A 8 -0.70 -1.95 -10.43
CA VAL A 8 -1.63 -0.84 -10.61
C VAL A 8 -1.62 -0.43 -12.09
N VAL A 9 -2.68 -0.76 -12.81
CA VAL A 9 -2.81 -0.46 -14.25
C VAL A 9 -3.51 0.89 -14.44
N ARG A 10 -2.78 1.99 -14.22
CA ARG A 10 -3.28 3.38 -14.35
C ARG A 10 -2.18 4.27 -14.94
N ARG A 11 -2.55 5.48 -15.36
CA ARG A 11 -1.59 6.52 -15.82
C ARG A 11 -0.90 7.26 -14.67
N SER A 12 -1.56 7.33 -13.52
CA SER A 12 -1.08 7.98 -12.31
C SER A 12 -1.77 7.38 -11.08
N THR A 13 -1.26 7.72 -9.90
CA THR A 13 -1.83 7.30 -8.62
C THR A 13 -1.76 8.44 -7.62
N GLU A 14 -2.83 8.60 -6.84
CA GLU A 14 -2.90 9.48 -5.69
C GLU A 14 -2.30 8.87 -4.41
N ARG A 15 -1.75 7.65 -4.51
CA ARG A 15 -1.19 6.87 -3.40
C ARG A 15 0.28 6.49 -3.63
N PRO A 16 1.20 7.45 -3.75
CA PRO A 16 2.64 7.19 -3.94
C PRO A 16 3.23 6.27 -2.85
N GLU A 17 2.72 6.40 -1.63
CA GLU A 17 3.19 5.66 -0.45
C GLU A 17 3.11 4.14 -0.59
N SER A 18 2.21 3.60 -1.43
CA SER A 18 2.17 2.16 -1.69
C SER A 18 3.27 1.67 -2.62
N MET A 19 3.78 2.52 -3.50
CA MET A 19 4.94 2.21 -4.32
C MET A 19 6.21 2.34 -3.50
N ASP A 20 6.31 3.40 -2.70
CA ASP A 20 7.46 3.66 -1.82
C ASP A 20 7.63 2.55 -0.77
N ALA A 21 6.52 2.06 -0.20
CA ALA A 21 6.52 0.93 0.72
C ALA A 21 6.68 -0.44 0.02
N GLY A 22 6.81 -0.47 -1.31
CA GLY A 22 7.05 -1.69 -2.10
C GLY A 22 5.83 -2.58 -2.34
N PHE A 23 4.63 -2.17 -1.90
CA PHE A 23 3.40 -2.95 -2.09
C PHE A 23 2.87 -2.91 -3.52
N ALA A 24 3.19 -1.85 -4.27
CA ALA A 24 2.62 -1.60 -5.58
C ALA A 24 3.66 -1.25 -6.64
N ARG A 25 3.40 -1.64 -7.89
CA ARG A 25 4.04 -1.08 -9.08
C ARG A 25 2.99 -0.49 -10.01
N LEU A 26 3.19 0.76 -10.43
CA LEU A 26 2.38 1.40 -11.46
C LEU A 26 2.86 0.94 -12.83
N VAL A 27 1.94 0.37 -13.61
CA VAL A 27 2.17 -0.10 -14.97
C VAL A 27 1.38 0.76 -15.93
N THR A 28 2.06 1.30 -16.92
CA THR A 28 1.50 2.10 -18.01
C THR A 28 1.41 1.25 -19.28
N THR A 29 0.84 1.81 -20.36
CA THR A 29 0.76 1.12 -21.66
C THR A 29 2.12 0.80 -22.29
N SER A 30 3.21 1.39 -21.80
CA SER A 30 4.59 1.10 -22.26
C SER A 30 5.26 -0.02 -21.45
N LEU A 31 4.63 -0.51 -20.39
CA LEU A 31 5.14 -1.57 -19.53
C LEU A 31 4.24 -2.80 -19.67
N ASP A 32 4.85 -3.98 -19.83
CA ASP A 32 4.10 -5.23 -19.93
C ASP A 32 3.58 -5.66 -18.56
N ILE A 33 2.25 -5.83 -18.45
CA ILE A 33 1.57 -6.26 -17.22
C ILE A 33 2.01 -7.68 -16.83
N ALA A 34 2.12 -8.59 -17.81
CA ALA A 34 2.48 -9.98 -17.58
C ALA A 34 3.94 -10.09 -17.12
N GLU A 35 4.85 -9.36 -17.75
CA GLU A 35 6.26 -9.31 -17.34
C GLU A 35 6.40 -8.77 -15.90
N THR A 36 5.71 -7.66 -15.61
CA THR A 36 5.72 -7.05 -14.27
C THR A 36 5.19 -8.04 -13.23
N ALA A 37 4.04 -8.66 -13.49
CA ALA A 37 3.45 -9.63 -12.57
C ALA A 37 4.37 -10.85 -12.36
N GLN A 38 4.94 -11.40 -13.44
CA GLN A 38 5.87 -12.53 -13.36
C GLN A 38 7.11 -12.19 -12.54
N SER A 39 7.73 -11.03 -12.76
CA SER A 39 8.91 -10.60 -12.00
C SER A 39 8.59 -10.47 -10.49
N MET A 40 7.42 -9.93 -10.14
CA MET A 40 7.00 -9.76 -8.75
C MET A 40 6.65 -11.09 -8.09
N LEU A 41 6.12 -12.06 -8.83
CA LEU A 41 5.83 -13.41 -8.33
C LEU A 41 7.09 -14.28 -8.19
N ALA A 42 8.09 -14.07 -9.05
CA ALA A 42 9.35 -14.81 -9.02
C ALA A 42 10.25 -14.42 -7.83
N ASP A 43 10.08 -13.21 -7.29
CA ASP A 43 10.80 -12.77 -6.09
C ASP A 43 10.18 -13.39 -4.82
N THR A 44 10.73 -14.53 -4.42
CA THR A 44 10.26 -15.31 -3.27
C THR A 44 10.37 -14.56 -1.94
N GLU A 45 11.31 -13.62 -1.83
CA GLU A 45 11.52 -12.82 -0.63
C GLU A 45 10.62 -11.58 -0.59
N LEU A 46 10.04 -11.18 -1.71
CA LEU A 46 9.20 -9.99 -1.77
C LEU A 46 7.97 -10.10 -0.87
N THR A 47 7.27 -11.23 -0.93
CA THR A 47 6.10 -11.47 -0.06
C THR A 47 6.49 -11.49 1.41
N LYS A 48 7.66 -12.04 1.74
CA LYS A 48 8.16 -12.06 3.13
C LYS A 48 8.43 -10.64 3.62
N ARG A 49 9.16 -9.84 2.84
CA ARG A 49 9.42 -8.42 3.14
C ARG A 49 8.12 -7.65 3.35
N LEU A 50 7.12 -7.82 2.48
CA LEU A 50 5.84 -7.12 2.59
C LEU A 50 5.03 -7.49 3.84
N ARG A 51 5.16 -8.71 4.38
CA ARG A 51 4.53 -9.07 5.65
C ARG A 51 5.09 -8.30 6.82
N GLU A 52 6.40 -8.03 6.80
CA GLU A 52 7.12 -7.30 7.84
C GLU A 52 6.98 -5.77 7.67
N THR A 53 6.80 -5.28 6.43
CA THR A 53 6.60 -3.86 6.16
C THR A 53 5.29 -3.37 6.81
N PRO A 54 5.32 -2.30 7.64
CA PRO A 54 4.12 -1.66 8.16
C PRO A 54 3.17 -1.20 7.05
N SER A 55 1.88 -1.09 7.36
CA SER A 55 0.91 -0.61 6.39
C SER A 55 1.07 0.90 6.25
N PRO A 56 1.29 1.45 5.05
CA PRO A 56 1.37 2.91 4.88
C PRO A 56 0.03 3.59 5.20
N TYR A 57 -1.06 2.82 5.26
CA TYR A 57 -2.41 3.29 5.58
C TYR A 57 -2.76 3.19 7.07
N GLY A 58 -1.76 2.98 7.92
CA GLY A 58 -1.93 2.92 9.37
C GLY A 58 -2.11 1.51 9.92
N ASP A 59 -2.29 1.47 11.24
CA ASP A 59 -2.24 0.29 12.11
C ASP A 59 -3.63 -0.26 12.49
N GLY A 60 -4.70 0.33 11.95
CA GLY A 60 -6.08 -0.05 12.25
C GLY A 60 -6.70 0.67 13.46
N THR A 61 -6.00 1.65 14.05
CA THR A 61 -6.51 2.40 15.21
C THR A 61 -7.09 3.77 14.86
N ALA A 62 -7.21 4.09 13.57
CA ALA A 62 -7.63 5.42 13.08
C ALA A 62 -8.96 5.87 13.69
N SER A 63 -9.99 5.00 13.71
CA SER A 63 -11.31 5.36 14.25
C SER A 63 -11.28 5.72 15.74
N ALA A 64 -10.50 4.98 16.54
CA ALA A 64 -10.35 5.26 17.97
C ALA A 64 -9.66 6.62 18.18
N ARG A 65 -8.53 6.85 17.49
CA ARG A 65 -7.80 8.12 17.56
C ARG A 65 -8.66 9.31 17.14
N ILE A 66 -9.45 9.17 16.08
CA ILE A 66 -10.34 10.23 15.60
C ILE A 66 -11.44 10.52 16.61
N ALA A 67 -12.05 9.48 17.20
CA ALA A 67 -13.09 9.65 18.22
C ALA A 67 -12.54 10.36 19.47
N ASP A 68 -11.37 9.95 19.95
CA ASP A 68 -10.71 10.56 21.10
C ASP A 68 -10.42 12.04 20.83
N LEU A 69 -9.81 12.37 19.69
CA LEU A 69 -9.53 13.75 19.28
C LEU A 69 -10.82 14.59 19.15
N ALA A 70 -11.88 14.04 18.57
CA ALA A 70 -13.15 14.74 18.43
C ALA A 70 -13.78 15.05 19.80
N LEU A 71 -13.69 14.12 20.75
CA LEU A 71 -14.17 14.33 22.12
C LEU A 71 -13.32 15.34 22.89
N GLU A 72 -12.00 15.38 22.67
CA GLU A 72 -11.13 16.39 23.24
C GLU A 72 -11.47 17.79 22.70
N LEU A 73 -11.58 17.93 21.37
CA LEU A 73 -11.96 19.20 20.73
C LEU A 73 -13.33 19.71 21.18
N ALA A 74 -14.27 18.81 21.49
CA ALA A 74 -15.59 19.18 22.01
C ALA A 74 -15.56 19.69 23.46
N LYS A 75 -14.50 19.41 24.22
CA LYS A 75 -14.35 19.83 25.62
C LYS A 75 -13.69 21.21 25.77
N GLY A 76 -13.06 21.75 24.73
CA GLY A 76 -12.36 23.04 24.72
C GLY A 76 -10.86 22.85 24.75
#